data_AF-A0A7J9E2Z2-F1
#
_entry.id   AF-A0A7J9E2Z2-F1
#
_cell.length_a   1.000
_cell.length_b   1.000
_cell.length_c   1.000
_cell.angle_alpha   90.00
_cell.angle_beta   90.00
_cell.angle_gamma   90.00
#
_symmetry.space_group_name_H-M   'P 1'
#
loop_
_entity.id
_entity.type
_entity.pdbx_description
1 polymer ?
#
loop_
_entity_poly.entity_id
_entity_poly.type
_entity_poly.pdbx_seq_one_letter_code
_entity_poly.pdbx_strand_id
1 'polypeptide(L)'
;IKPAVLQIPVGFDVIENIINFARIYHVNVSIISATGSVSDIILRYSSSLGAPYRFVGTFKILSLSGSFFADHSTTPTPCSSFNIILSREQIQFSGGIVVGRLMTATPVTMAVVTFANPSFHKLPYEGNNKDHHHKTMLCNIDGATQCYTPYSLGFSL
;
A
#
# COMPACT_ATOMS: atom_id res chain seq x y z
N ILE A 1 20.00 2.56 -2.55
CA ILE A 1 18.61 2.99 -2.88
C ILE A 1 18.63 3.47 -4.34
N LYS A 2 17.74 2.98 -5.21
CA LYS A 2 17.71 3.37 -6.64
C LYS A 2 16.28 3.76 -7.07
N PRO A 3 16.05 4.97 -7.60
CA PRO A 3 14.75 5.34 -8.18
C PRO A 3 14.53 4.61 -9.51
N ALA A 4 13.27 4.29 -9.81
CA ALA A 4 12.85 3.67 -11.06
C ALA A 4 11.44 4.12 -11.44
N VAL A 5 11.10 3.98 -12.72
CA VAL A 5 9.73 4.15 -13.22
C VAL A 5 9.24 2.79 -13.70
N LEU A 6 8.09 2.37 -13.18
CA LEU A 6 7.41 1.15 -13.61
C LEU A 6 6.15 1.54 -14.38
N GLN A 7 5.95 0.91 -15.53
CA GLN A 7 4.71 1.03 -16.28
C GLN A 7 4.05 -0.34 -16.36
N ILE A 8 2.79 -0.40 -15.94
CA ILE A 8 1.97 -1.61 -15.96
C ILE A 8 0.93 -1.42 -17.05
N PRO A 9 0.88 -2.31 -18.07
CA PRO A 9 -0.12 -2.24 -19.13
C PRO A 9 -1.55 -2.42 -18.61
N VAL A 10 -2.55 -2.15 -19.45
CA VAL A 10 -3.96 -2.38 -19.15
C VAL A 10 -4.27 -3.87 -18.94
N GLY A 11 -5.19 -4.19 -18.03
CA GLY A 11 -5.65 -5.56 -17.77
C GLY A 11 -4.76 -6.39 -16.83
N PHE A 12 -3.80 -5.77 -16.15
CA PHE A 12 -2.87 -6.44 -15.24
C PHE A 12 -3.08 -6.00 -13.79
N ASP A 13 -2.77 -6.90 -12.85
CA ASP A 13 -2.82 -6.57 -11.42
C ASP A 13 -1.57 -5.78 -11.02
N VAL A 14 -1.77 -4.58 -10.45
CA VAL A 14 -0.69 -3.69 -10.03
C VAL A 14 0.19 -4.31 -8.95
N ILE A 15 -0.43 -4.95 -7.96
CA ILE A 15 0.26 -5.52 -6.81
C ILE A 15 1.08 -6.74 -7.25
N GLU A 16 0.48 -7.62 -8.05
CA GLU A 16 1.17 -8.80 -8.59
C GLU A 16 2.41 -8.41 -9.41
N ASN A 17 2.30 -7.38 -10.26
CA ASN A 17 3.42 -6.91 -11.07
C ASN A 17 4.55 -6.31 -10.22
N ILE A 18 4.23 -5.59 -9.15
CA ILE A 18 5.25 -5.09 -8.20
C ILE A 18 5.96 -6.26 -7.51
N ILE A 19 5.22 -7.28 -7.08
CA ILE A 19 5.78 -8.48 -6.44
C ILE A 19 6.71 -9.21 -7.41
N ASN A 20 6.28 -9.41 -8.66
CA ASN A 20 7.07 -10.07 -9.68
C ASN A 20 8.33 -9.28 -10.02
N PHE A 21 8.23 -7.96 -10.17
CA PHE A 21 9.39 -7.09 -10.35
C PHE A 21 10.38 -7.22 -9.19
N ALA A 22 9.91 -7.11 -7.95
CA ALA A 22 10.73 -7.22 -6.76
C ALA A 22 11.48 -8.57 -6.68
N ARG A 23 10.79 -9.67 -7.01
CA ARG A 23 11.37 -11.03 -7.04
C ARG A 23 12.42 -11.20 -8.13
N ILE A 24 12.12 -10.78 -9.36
CA ILE A 24 13.02 -10.91 -10.52
C ILE A 24 14.34 -10.16 -10.27
N TYR A 25 14.26 -8.98 -9.67
CA TYR A 25 15.43 -8.13 -9.44
C TYR A 25 16.06 -8.29 -8.06
N HIS A 26 15.53 -9.17 -7.20
CA HIS A 26 15.97 -9.35 -5.81
C HIS A 26 16.06 -8.02 -5.03
N VAL A 27 14.99 -7.22 -5.13
CA VAL A 27 14.87 -5.92 -4.46
C VAL A 27 13.57 -5.79 -3.69
N ASN A 28 13.56 -4.93 -2.69
CA ASN A 28 12.34 -4.39 -2.11
C ASN A 28 11.92 -3.14 -2.90
N VAL A 29 10.63 -2.80 -2.82
CA VAL A 29 10.05 -1.68 -3.60
C VAL A 29 9.21 -0.80 -2.67
N SER A 30 9.38 0.51 -2.79
CA SER A 30 8.49 1.51 -2.20
C SER A 30 7.91 2.40 -3.30
N ILE A 31 6.59 2.59 -3.29
CA ILE A 31 5.90 3.45 -4.25
C ILE A 31 5.95 4.89 -3.72
N ILE A 32 6.46 5.80 -4.55
CA ILE A 32 6.43 7.25 -4.28
C ILE A 32 5.12 7.84 -4.82
N SER A 33 4.75 7.48 -6.05
CA SER A 33 3.53 7.94 -6.69
C SER A 33 3.08 6.98 -7.79
N ALA A 34 1.81 7.06 -8.15
CA ALA A 34 1.23 6.35 -9.29
C ALA A 34 0.19 7.22 -9.99
N THR A 35 0.06 7.04 -11.30
CA THR A 35 -0.93 7.70 -12.14
C THR A 35 -1.54 6.68 -13.10
N GLY A 36 -2.82 6.87 -13.40
CA GLY A 36 -3.60 5.96 -14.24
C GLY A 36 -4.97 5.67 -13.61
N SER A 37 -5.67 4.70 -14.18
CA SER A 37 -6.98 4.27 -13.71
C SER A 37 -6.99 2.77 -13.46
N VAL A 38 -7.76 2.36 -12.47
CA VAL A 38 -7.87 0.98 -11.98
C VAL A 38 -9.33 0.54 -11.88
N SER A 39 -9.55 -0.76 -11.80
CA SER A 39 -10.84 -1.43 -11.71
C SER A 39 -10.73 -2.68 -10.83
N ASP A 40 -11.89 -3.25 -10.48
CA ASP A 40 -12.02 -4.45 -9.64
C ASP A 40 -11.18 -4.40 -8.36
N ILE A 41 -11.49 -3.42 -7.52
CA ILE A 41 -10.64 -3.03 -6.38
C ILE A 41 -11.27 -3.52 -5.10
N ILE A 42 -10.47 -4.09 -4.20
CA ILE A 42 -10.94 -4.49 -2.86
C ILE A 42 -10.16 -3.68 -1.81
N LEU A 43 -10.87 -2.81 -1.09
CA LEU A 43 -10.28 -1.98 -0.04
C LEU A 43 -10.77 -2.39 1.35
N ARG A 44 -9.93 -2.16 2.34
CA ARG A 44 -10.28 -2.19 3.75
C ARG A 44 -10.08 -0.79 4.35
N TYR A 45 -11.10 -0.26 5.01
CA TYR A 45 -11.05 1.00 5.73
C TYR A 45 -10.37 0.81 7.10
N SER A 46 -9.53 1.76 7.52
CA SER A 46 -8.79 1.66 8.79
C SER A 46 -9.65 1.88 10.03
N SER A 47 -10.86 2.42 9.89
CA SER A 47 -11.82 2.57 10.99
C SER A 47 -12.49 1.24 11.32
N SER A 48 -11.96 0.55 12.34
CA SER A 48 -12.55 -0.54 13.14
C SER A 48 -13.34 -1.64 12.42
N LEU A 49 -12.82 -2.88 12.41
CA LEU A 49 -13.58 -4.11 12.11
C LEU A 49 -14.34 -4.16 10.76
N GLY A 50 -14.08 -3.26 9.82
CA GLY A 50 -14.74 -3.22 8.52
C GLY A 50 -14.32 -4.40 7.63
N ALA A 51 -15.29 -5.18 7.17
CA ALA A 51 -15.07 -6.19 6.13
C ALA A 51 -14.52 -5.53 4.85
N PRO A 52 -13.65 -6.21 4.08
CA PRO A 52 -13.21 -5.73 2.78
C PRO A 52 -14.41 -5.39 1.88
N TYR A 53 -14.38 -4.24 1.23
CA TYR A 53 -15.42 -3.80 0.29
C TYR A 53 -14.87 -3.81 -1.14
N ARG A 54 -15.65 -4.38 -2.07
CA ARG A 54 -15.32 -4.45 -3.49
C ARG A 54 -15.93 -3.28 -4.24
N PHE A 55 -15.10 -2.49 -4.90
CA PHE A 55 -15.48 -1.38 -5.75
C PHE A 55 -15.54 -1.82 -7.21
N VAL A 56 -16.73 -1.72 -7.78
CA VAL A 56 -16.99 -2.07 -9.19
C VAL A 56 -17.05 -0.79 -10.03
N GLY A 57 -16.32 -0.78 -11.13
CA GLY A 57 -16.19 0.37 -12.03
C GLY A 57 -14.72 0.71 -12.31
N THR A 58 -14.52 1.82 -13.01
CA THR A 58 -13.19 2.38 -13.27
C THR A 58 -12.99 3.61 -12.40
N PHE A 59 -11.82 3.70 -11.76
CA PHE A 59 -11.47 4.76 -10.83
C PHE A 59 -10.08 5.30 -11.16
N LYS A 60 -9.94 6.63 -11.17
CA LYS A 60 -8.66 7.30 -11.32
C LYS A 60 -7.87 7.23 -10.01
N ILE A 61 -6.60 6.89 -10.11
CA ILE A 61 -5.65 6.95 -8.99
C ILE A 61 -5.37 8.43 -8.68
N LEU A 62 -5.68 8.85 -7.45
CA LEU A 62 -5.29 10.15 -6.91
C LEU A 62 -4.00 10.04 -6.10
N SER A 63 -3.86 8.94 -5.37
CA SER A 63 -2.64 8.61 -4.62
C SER A 63 -2.53 7.09 -4.49
N LEU A 64 -1.31 6.58 -4.63
CA LEU A 64 -0.95 5.21 -4.29
C LEU A 64 0.41 5.26 -3.60
N SER A 65 0.46 4.73 -2.39
CA SER A 65 1.65 4.69 -1.56
C SER A 65 1.73 3.32 -0.90
N GLY A 66 2.93 2.90 -0.51
CA GLY A 66 3.12 1.61 0.11
C GLY A 66 4.45 0.98 -0.23
N SER A 67 4.73 -0.14 0.41
CA SER A 67 5.98 -0.86 0.19
C SER A 67 5.74 -2.37 0.15
N PHE A 68 6.54 -3.02 -0.66
CA PHE A 68 6.67 -4.47 -0.72
C PHE A 68 8.08 -4.85 -0.27
N PHE A 69 8.14 -5.70 0.74
CA PHE A 69 9.38 -6.31 1.20
C PHE A 69 9.42 -7.76 0.76
N ALA A 70 10.33 -8.05 -0.18
CA ALA A 70 10.61 -9.40 -0.62
C ALA A 70 11.37 -10.08 0.52
N ASP A 71 10.66 -10.79 1.39
CA ASP A 71 11.33 -11.50 2.48
C ASP A 71 12.31 -12.55 1.92
N HIS A 72 13.56 -12.48 2.39
CA HIS A 72 14.62 -13.45 2.11
C HIS A 72 15.01 -14.27 3.34
N SER A 73 14.41 -14.05 4.51
CA SER A 73 14.72 -14.82 5.72
C SER A 73 13.64 -14.70 6.80
N THR A 74 12.86 -15.78 6.99
CA THR A 74 12.10 -16.21 8.19
C THR A 74 10.61 -15.88 8.37
N THR A 75 9.93 -15.15 7.48
CA THR A 75 8.46 -15.04 7.50
C THR A 75 7.82 -15.66 6.24
N PRO A 76 6.94 -16.67 6.37
CA PRO A 76 6.33 -17.36 5.22
C PRO A 76 5.51 -16.46 4.27
N THR A 77 5.19 -15.24 4.70
CA THR A 77 4.30 -14.33 3.97
C THR A 77 5.04 -13.03 3.64
N PRO A 78 5.13 -12.65 2.35
CA PRO A 78 5.67 -11.36 1.94
C PRO A 78 4.96 -10.21 2.66
N CYS A 79 5.74 -9.26 3.20
CA CYS A 79 5.18 -8.12 3.89
C CYS A 79 4.88 -7.01 2.89
N SER A 80 3.59 -6.78 2.61
CA SER A 80 3.14 -5.74 1.69
C SER A 80 1.99 -4.95 2.30
N SER A 81 2.05 -3.63 2.20
CA SER A 81 0.91 -2.75 2.50
C SER A 81 0.88 -1.61 1.51
N PHE A 82 -0.27 -1.44 0.87
CA PHE A 82 -0.52 -0.38 -0.08
C PHE A 82 -1.78 0.37 0.32
N ASN A 83 -1.66 1.68 0.43
CA ASN A 83 -2.77 2.61 0.65
C ASN A 83 -3.04 3.35 -0.67
N ILE A 84 -4.31 3.42 -1.03
CA ILE A 84 -4.75 4.05 -2.26
C ILE A 84 -5.88 5.04 -1.99
N ILE A 85 -5.88 6.14 -2.73
CA ILE A 85 -6.99 7.09 -2.84
C ILE A 85 -7.40 7.15 -4.30
N LEU A 86 -8.70 7.01 -4.52
CA LEU A 86 -9.33 6.84 -5.82
C LEU A 86 -10.42 7.87 -6.02
N SER A 87 -10.74 8.18 -7.28
CA SER A 87 -11.94 8.95 -7.65
C SER A 87 -12.63 8.35 -8.87
N ARG A 88 -13.96 8.34 -8.88
CA ARG A 88 -14.76 8.00 -10.08
C ARG A 88 -15.14 9.26 -10.86
N GLU A 89 -15.38 10.36 -10.14
CA GLU A 89 -15.73 11.69 -10.61
C GLU A 89 -15.06 12.74 -9.71
N GLN A 90 -14.95 14.00 -10.14
CA GLN A 90 -14.15 15.04 -9.44
C GLN A 90 -14.52 15.26 -7.96
N ILE A 91 -15.75 14.93 -7.57
CA ILE A 91 -16.32 15.26 -6.25
C ILE A 91 -16.36 14.04 -5.31
N GLN A 92 -16.11 12.83 -5.82
CA GLN A 92 -16.17 11.61 -5.01
C GLN A 92 -14.81 10.92 -4.97
N PHE A 93 -14.23 10.85 -3.77
CA PHE A 93 -13.05 10.07 -3.50
C PHE A 93 -13.32 8.94 -2.50
N SER A 94 -12.57 7.86 -2.62
CA SER A 94 -12.60 6.72 -1.70
C SER A 94 -11.18 6.23 -1.49
N GLY A 95 -10.81 5.93 -0.25
CA GLY A 95 -9.44 5.50 0.06
C GLY A 95 -9.38 4.44 1.13
N GLY A 96 -8.26 3.73 1.18
CA GLY A 96 -8.04 2.65 2.13
C GLY A 96 -6.91 1.72 1.72
N ILE A 97 -6.77 0.64 2.49
CA ILE A 97 -5.73 -0.36 2.28
C ILE A 97 -6.20 -1.32 1.18
N VAL A 98 -5.35 -1.56 0.19
CA VAL A 98 -5.59 -2.56 -0.86
C VAL A 98 -5.39 -3.95 -0.25
N VAL A 99 -6.43 -4.78 -0.28
CA VAL A 99 -6.43 -6.12 0.34
C VAL A 99 -6.82 -7.23 -0.64
N GLY A 100 -6.87 -6.91 -1.92
CA GLY A 100 -7.16 -7.83 -3.01
C GLY A 100 -6.62 -7.28 -4.33
N ARG A 101 -7.27 -7.66 -5.43
CA ARG A 101 -6.83 -7.25 -6.77
C ARG A 101 -6.91 -5.75 -6.98
N LEU A 102 -5.99 -5.25 -7.80
CA LEU A 102 -5.95 -3.87 -8.26
C LEU A 102 -5.67 -3.87 -9.76
N MET A 103 -6.72 -4.08 -10.56
CA MET A 103 -6.59 -4.26 -12.01
C MET A 103 -6.44 -2.93 -12.73
N THR A 104 -5.49 -2.79 -13.64
CA THR A 104 -5.33 -1.60 -14.47
C THR A 104 -6.46 -1.46 -15.50
N ALA A 105 -7.18 -0.35 -15.46
CA ALA A 105 -8.17 0.02 -16.49
C ALA A 105 -7.54 0.88 -17.60
N THR A 106 -6.46 1.59 -17.27
CA THR A 106 -5.55 2.23 -18.22
C THR A 106 -4.11 1.90 -17.82
N PRO A 107 -3.10 2.12 -18.67
CA PRO A 107 -1.71 1.94 -18.25
C PRO A 107 -1.42 2.75 -16.99
N VAL A 108 -0.91 2.07 -15.96
CA VAL A 108 -0.53 2.69 -14.69
C VAL A 108 0.97 2.93 -14.69
N THR A 109 1.37 4.18 -14.52
CA THR A 109 2.79 4.57 -14.43
C THR A 109 3.11 4.99 -13.01
N MET A 110 4.18 4.45 -12.44
CA MET A 110 4.56 4.62 -11.05
C MET A 110 6.02 5.02 -10.91
N ALA A 111 6.29 6.02 -10.09
CA ALA A 111 7.63 6.30 -9.61
C ALA A 111 7.87 5.49 -8.33
N VAL A 112 8.93 4.70 -8.32
CA VAL A 112 9.27 3.81 -7.22
C VAL A 112 10.72 3.98 -6.80
N VAL A 113 11.02 3.47 -5.61
CA VAL A 113 12.38 3.35 -5.09
C VAL A 113 12.64 1.89 -4.74
N THR A 114 13.80 1.39 -5.15
CA THR A 114 14.27 0.04 -4.86
C THR A 114 15.43 0.03 -3.87
N PHE A 115 15.47 -0.99 -3.01
CA PHE A 115 16.50 -1.16 -2.00
C PHE A 115 16.66 -2.64 -1.59
N ALA A 116 17.88 -3.05 -1.26
CA ALA A 116 18.18 -4.45 -0.94
C ALA A 116 18.05 -4.76 0.56
N ASN A 117 18.63 -3.91 1.43
CA ASN A 117 18.72 -4.16 2.87
C ASN A 117 18.10 -2.98 3.63
N PRO A 118 16.77 -2.95 3.83
CA PRO A 118 16.14 -1.92 4.65
C PRO A 118 16.52 -2.09 6.13
N SER A 119 16.80 -0.98 6.81
CA SER A 119 16.78 -0.94 8.27
C SER A 119 15.44 -0.40 8.75
N PHE A 120 14.86 -1.03 9.76
CA PHE A 120 13.64 -0.55 10.41
C PHE A 120 14.02 -0.04 11.79
N HIS A 121 13.82 1.25 12.02
CA HIS A 121 14.06 1.87 13.32
C HIS A 121 12.72 2.12 14.00
N LYS A 122 12.53 1.55 15.19
CA LYS A 122 11.41 1.90 16.05
C LYS A 122 11.77 3.19 16.77
N LEU A 123 11.05 4.26 16.48
CA LEU A 123 11.21 5.51 17.21
C LEU A 123 10.69 5.33 18.64
N PRO A 124 11.35 5.93 19.65
CA PRO A 124 10.86 5.88 21.02
C PRO A 124 9.47 6.53 21.05
N TYR A 125 8.49 5.76 21.51
CA TYR A 125 7.16 6.26 21.81
C TYR A 125 7.13 6.59 23.30
N GLU A 126 7.08 7.87 23.67
CA GLU A 126 6.77 8.26 25.05
C GLU A 126 5.28 8.02 25.32
N GLY A 127 4.92 6.74 25.43
CA GLY A 127 3.63 6.30 25.92
C GLY A 127 3.70 6.20 27.43
N ASN A 128 2.86 6.96 28.12
CA ASN A 128 2.75 6.91 29.56
C ASN A 128 2.59 5.44 30.03
N ASN A 129 3.49 5.05 30.93
CA ASN A 129 3.69 3.74 31.53
C ASN A 129 2.39 2.95 31.79
N LYS A 130 2.29 1.68 31.33
CA LYS A 130 1.93 0.45 32.09
C LYS A 130 1.90 -0.81 31.18
N ASP A 131 2.86 -1.69 31.46
CA ASP A 131 2.77 -3.16 31.55
C ASP A 131 2.69 -4.11 30.32
N HIS A 132 3.79 -4.88 30.19
CA HIS A 132 3.91 -6.34 30.03
C HIS A 132 3.40 -7.06 28.75
N HIS A 133 4.31 -7.27 27.78
CA HIS A 133 4.81 -8.58 27.27
C HIS A 133 5.48 -8.36 25.91
N HIS A 134 6.80 -8.48 25.84
CA HIS A 134 7.56 -8.31 24.60
C HIS A 134 7.41 -9.55 23.72
N LYS A 135 6.30 -9.65 22.97
CA LYS A 135 6.19 -10.59 21.87
C LYS A 135 6.96 -10.00 20.68
N THR A 136 7.90 -10.76 20.12
CA THR A 136 8.49 -10.43 18.81
C THR A 136 7.34 -10.40 17.80
N MET A 137 6.91 -9.20 17.42
CA MET A 137 5.88 -9.03 16.41
C MET A 137 6.57 -9.17 15.06
N LEU A 138 6.15 -10.16 14.27
CA LEU A 138 6.28 -10.15 12.81
C LEU A 138 5.98 -8.74 12.30
N CYS A 139 6.59 -8.31 11.19
CA CYS A 139 6.34 -7.02 10.52
C CYS A 139 4.86 -6.60 10.57
N ASN A 140 4.44 -5.98 11.66
CA ASN A 140 3.11 -5.46 11.84
C ASN A 140 3.21 -4.07 11.26
N ILE A 141 2.92 -4.01 9.96
CA ILE A 141 2.83 -2.79 9.18
C ILE A 141 1.77 -1.84 9.78
N ASP A 142 1.00 -2.25 10.80
CA ASP A 142 0.15 -1.39 11.62
C ASP A 142 0.82 -0.07 12.04
N GLY A 143 2.14 -0.10 12.35
CA GLY A 143 2.89 1.12 12.66
C GLY A 143 3.07 2.08 11.49
N ALA A 144 3.35 1.57 10.28
CA ALA A 144 3.45 2.41 9.07
C ALA A 144 2.08 2.74 8.46
N THR A 145 1.06 1.94 8.76
CA THR A 145 -0.34 2.19 8.40
C THR A 145 -0.92 3.36 9.19
N GLN A 146 -0.39 3.65 10.39
CA GLN A 146 -0.71 4.86 11.17
C GLN A 146 0.02 6.12 10.69
N CYS A 147 1.12 6.02 9.94
CA CYS A 147 1.89 7.19 9.50
C CYS A 147 1.31 7.91 8.26
N TYR A 148 0.36 7.29 7.56
CA TYR A 148 -0.35 7.90 6.42
C TYR A 148 -1.86 7.72 6.55
N THR A 149 -2.45 8.30 7.60
CA THR A 149 -3.81 8.82 7.48
C THR A 149 -3.69 10.22 6.86
N PRO A 150 -4.07 10.44 5.59
CA PRO A 150 -4.46 11.80 5.22
C PRO A 150 -5.60 12.15 6.18
N TYR A 151 -5.49 13.31 6.82
CA TYR A 151 -6.55 13.90 7.64
C TYR A 151 -7.92 13.48 7.11
N SER A 152 -8.74 12.87 7.97
CA SER A 152 -10.18 12.79 7.70
C SER A 152 -10.65 14.21 7.46
N LEU A 153 -10.76 14.62 6.20
CA LEU A 153 -11.65 15.70 5.81
C LEU A 153 -13.04 15.18 6.12
N GLY A 154 -13.46 15.43 7.36
CA GLY A 154 -14.85 15.30 7.77
C GLY A 154 -15.65 16.28 6.94
N PHE A 155 -16.13 15.81 5.79
CA PHE A 155 -17.32 16.38 5.19
C PHE A 155 -18.50 15.70 5.90
N SER A 156 -18.89 16.29 7.04
CA SER A 156 -20.26 16.11 7.52
C SER A 156 -21.16 16.92 6.59
N LEU A 157 -22.14 16.26 5.99
CA LEU A 157 -23.40 16.93 5.67
C LEU A 157 -24.18 17.17 6.97
#